data_AF-A0A371CXM3-F1
#
_entry.id   AF-A0A371CXM3-F1
#
_cell.length_a   1.000
_cell.length_b   1.000
_cell.length_c   1.000
_cell.angle_alpha   90.00
_cell.angle_beta   90.00
_cell.angle_gamma   90.00
#
_symmetry.space_group_name_H-M   'P 1'
#
loop_
_entity.id
_entity.type
_entity.pdbx_description
1 polymer ?
#
loop_
_entity_poly.entity_id
_entity_poly.type
_entity_poly.pdbx_seq_one_letter_code
_entity_poly.pdbx_strand_id
1 'polypeptide(L)'
;MEEIIGGSTSSFSLDPTPSGSDRDSSSSNPIVLDPHPTSPKVNWFKWWPIPAFSAAYGVHRYYRRYRPRTLPVLTPLRLPELYISIALAFVVAGDSVEREEAVIDDRHLLTIELAGRRAFDALLDPELGDRFGNIDKKLLSDEHKEELRRIREARYYDGTLSGKIAWWHNHLWSDDRTWNEWSSLIGLRIPFSEWPKKAQDWDTLVTHIANSCDDYDYGSGMLTLLALAVPFGMLARWTRRPLLFRPVNGLQRLLWGSYLYFDFGRENQHWRYLQQIQDKEQCAKALTHVFGDFEEDIQYAQEEGLPRIF
;
A
#
# COMPACT_ATOMS: atom_id res chain seq x y z
N MET A 1 -36.39 43.01 -11.34
CA MET A 1 -36.52 41.92 -10.36
C MET A 1 -35.31 41.03 -10.58
N GLU A 2 -34.23 41.38 -9.89
CA GLU A 2 -32.99 40.59 -9.85
C GLU A 2 -33.10 39.68 -8.64
N GLU A 3 -33.07 38.36 -8.86
CA GLU A 3 -33.01 37.38 -7.79
C GLU A 3 -31.59 36.80 -7.78
N ILE A 4 -30.85 37.20 -6.76
CA ILE A 4 -29.47 36.78 -6.48
C ILE A 4 -29.55 35.41 -5.83
N ILE A 5 -29.14 34.36 -6.55
CA ILE A 5 -28.96 33.02 -6.00
C ILE A 5 -27.64 33.00 -5.23
N GLY A 6 -27.74 33.01 -3.90
CA GLY A 6 -26.62 32.84 -2.98
C GLY A 6 -26.09 31.41 -3.03
N GLY A 7 -24.91 31.24 -3.63
CA GLY A 7 -24.12 30.02 -3.47
C GLY A 7 -23.54 29.96 -2.06
N SER A 8 -23.96 28.98 -1.27
CA SER A 8 -23.26 28.59 -0.04
C SER A 8 -21.96 27.90 -0.41
N THR A 9 -20.84 28.61 -0.31
CA THR A 9 -19.51 28.03 -0.29
C THR A 9 -19.27 27.43 1.10
N SER A 10 -19.60 26.14 1.26
CA SER A 10 -19.16 25.37 2.43
C SER A 10 -17.67 25.07 2.27
N SER A 11 -16.82 25.94 2.81
CA SER A 11 -15.38 25.70 2.90
C SER A 11 -15.12 24.50 3.80
N PHE A 12 -14.40 23.52 3.27
CA PHE A 12 -13.80 22.44 4.04
C PHE A 12 -12.78 23.10 4.99
N SER A 13 -13.07 23.13 6.29
CA SER A 13 -12.14 23.70 7.28
C SER A 13 -10.95 22.78 7.44
N LEU A 14 -9.85 23.12 6.79
CA LEU A 14 -8.52 22.67 7.15
C LEU A 14 -8.07 23.53 8.33
N ASP A 15 -8.28 23.04 9.55
CA ASP A 15 -7.68 23.61 10.76
C ASP A 15 -6.29 23.02 10.98
N PRO A 16 -5.22 23.83 10.93
CA PRO A 16 -4.01 23.49 11.66
C PRO A 16 -3.60 24.66 12.55
N THR A 17 -3.90 24.58 13.86
CA THR A 17 -2.99 25.07 14.89
C THR A 17 -3.37 24.56 16.29
N PRO A 18 -2.39 24.06 17.08
CA PRO A 18 -2.64 23.67 18.47
C PRO A 18 -2.58 24.93 19.34
N SER A 19 -3.74 25.45 19.73
CA SER A 19 -3.84 26.51 20.72
C SER A 19 -4.01 25.91 22.12
N GLY A 20 -3.14 26.33 23.03
CA GLY A 20 -3.51 26.52 24.43
C GLY A 20 -3.64 25.28 25.29
N SER A 21 -2.57 24.98 26.03
CA SER A 21 -2.61 24.08 27.19
C SER A 21 -3.42 24.70 28.33
N ASP A 22 -4.72 24.44 28.37
CA ASP A 22 -5.47 24.51 29.63
C ASP A 22 -5.32 23.17 30.35
N ARG A 23 -4.43 23.16 31.34
CA ARG A 23 -4.27 22.04 32.27
C ARG A 23 -5.48 21.99 33.19
N ASP A 24 -6.51 21.25 32.77
CA ASP A 24 -7.51 20.73 33.67
C ASP A 24 -6.84 19.77 34.67
N SER A 25 -6.73 20.26 35.90
CA SER A 25 -6.13 19.57 37.05
C SER A 25 -7.20 18.81 37.84
N SER A 26 -8.10 18.08 37.16
CA SER A 26 -9.16 17.33 37.85
C SER A 26 -9.74 16.12 37.10
N SER A 27 -8.90 15.27 36.48
CA SER A 27 -9.31 13.87 36.28
C SER A 27 -8.12 12.91 36.36
N SER A 28 -7.66 12.62 37.58
CA SER A 28 -6.85 11.43 37.84
C SER A 28 -7.75 10.20 37.71
N ASN A 29 -8.11 9.83 36.47
CA ASN A 29 -8.61 8.49 36.21
C ASN A 29 -7.48 7.54 36.61
N PRO A 30 -7.67 6.68 37.65
CA PRO A 30 -6.64 5.72 38.01
C PRO A 30 -6.38 4.86 36.78
N ILE A 31 -5.10 4.70 36.43
CA ILE A 31 -4.67 3.74 35.41
C ILE A 31 -5.09 2.36 35.93
N VAL A 32 -6.26 1.88 35.49
CA VAL A 32 -6.71 0.53 35.74
C VAL A 32 -5.88 -0.35 34.82
N LEU A 33 -4.81 -0.94 35.37
CA LEU A 33 -4.07 -1.98 34.69
C LEU A 33 -5.03 -3.15 34.48
N ASP A 34 -5.17 -3.59 33.23
CA ASP A 34 -5.97 -4.76 32.90
C ASP A 34 -5.54 -5.93 33.80
N PRO A 35 -6.46 -6.53 34.57
CA PRO A 35 -6.12 -7.58 35.54
C PRO A 35 -5.59 -8.85 34.86
N HIS A 36 -5.73 -8.96 33.54
CA HIS A 36 -5.19 -10.03 32.72
C HIS A 36 -4.41 -9.43 31.56
N PRO A 37 -3.11 -9.09 31.75
CA PRO A 37 -2.25 -8.80 30.61
C PRO A 37 -2.17 -10.08 29.79
N THR A 38 -2.99 -10.18 28.74
CA THR A 38 -2.80 -11.20 27.71
C THR A 38 -1.43 -10.94 27.12
N SER A 39 -0.46 -11.78 27.51
CA SER A 39 0.87 -11.77 26.90
C SER A 39 0.70 -11.73 25.39
N PRO A 40 1.40 -10.82 24.67
CA PRO A 40 1.27 -10.74 23.23
C PRO A 40 1.56 -12.13 22.66
N LYS A 41 0.55 -12.75 22.04
CA LYS A 41 0.71 -14.06 21.41
C LYS A 41 1.68 -13.86 20.26
N VAL A 42 2.89 -14.38 20.40
CA VAL A 42 3.89 -14.33 19.33
C VAL A 42 3.37 -15.23 18.20
N ASN A 43 3.06 -14.63 17.05
CA ASN A 43 2.70 -15.41 15.87
C ASN A 43 3.96 -16.08 15.30
N TRP A 44 4.22 -17.31 15.74
CA TRP A 44 5.35 -18.08 15.26
C TRP A 44 5.31 -18.35 13.75
N PHE A 45 4.11 -18.31 13.13
CA PHE A 45 3.97 -18.47 11.68
C PHE A 45 4.56 -17.30 10.87
N LYS A 46 4.62 -16.10 11.46
CA LYS A 46 5.30 -14.96 10.83
C LYS A 46 6.82 -15.02 11.01
N TRP A 47 7.28 -15.53 12.15
CA TRP A 47 8.69 -15.47 12.54
C TRP A 47 9.50 -16.72 12.19
N TRP A 48 8.88 -17.86 11.85
CA TRP A 48 9.59 -19.09 11.46
C TRP A 48 10.58 -18.96 10.28
N PRO A 49 10.42 -18.02 9.31
CA PRO A 49 11.40 -17.87 8.24
C PRO A 49 12.80 -17.54 8.78
N ILE A 50 12.90 -16.75 9.87
CA ILE A 50 14.20 -16.37 10.45
C ILE A 50 15.03 -17.59 10.89
N PRO A 51 14.55 -18.47 11.79
CA PRO A 51 15.29 -19.66 12.18
C PRO A 51 15.48 -20.63 11.00
N ALA A 52 14.51 -20.78 10.09
CA ALA A 52 14.63 -21.65 8.93
C ALA A 52 15.76 -21.22 7.98
N PHE A 53 15.80 -19.95 7.58
CA PHE A 53 16.87 -19.41 6.73
C PHE A 53 18.20 -19.34 7.46
N SER A 54 18.22 -19.13 8.78
CA SER A 54 19.44 -19.20 9.59
C SER A 54 20.03 -20.62 9.62
N ALA A 55 19.19 -21.64 9.79
CA ALA A 55 19.60 -23.04 9.74
C ALA A 55 20.08 -23.42 8.33
N ALA A 56 19.34 -23.02 7.29
CA ALA A 56 19.71 -23.26 5.90
C ALA A 56 21.04 -22.59 5.53
N TYR A 57 21.29 -21.36 6.00
CA TYR A 57 22.59 -20.69 5.88
C TYR A 57 23.71 -21.49 6.56
N GLY A 58 23.47 -21.99 7.77
CA GLY A 58 24.42 -22.83 8.51
C GLY A 58 24.79 -24.10 7.74
N VAL A 59 23.79 -24.83 7.23
CA VAL A 59 23.97 -26.02 6.39
C VAL A 59 24.73 -25.68 5.11
N HIS A 60 24.36 -24.60 4.41
CA HIS A 60 25.06 -24.15 3.20
C HIS A 60 26.53 -23.81 3.51
N ARG A 61 26.80 -23.08 4.59
CA ARG A 61 28.17 -22.74 5.00
C ARG A 61 28.99 -23.98 5.35
N TYR A 62 28.39 -24.93 6.06
CA TYR A 62 29.03 -26.21 6.37
C TYR A 62 29.35 -26.99 5.10
N TYR A 63 28.38 -27.16 4.20
CA TYR A 63 28.57 -27.82 2.91
C TYR A 63 29.69 -27.19 2.06
N ARG A 64 29.74 -25.85 2.00
CA ARG A 64 30.78 -25.09 1.30
C ARG A 64 32.19 -25.36 1.81
N ARG A 65 32.34 -25.73 3.07
CA ARG A 65 33.64 -26.10 3.66
C ARG A 65 34.18 -27.40 3.07
N TYR A 66 33.30 -28.34 2.70
CA TYR A 66 33.68 -29.64 2.13
C TYR A 66 33.62 -29.65 0.59
N ARG A 67 32.78 -28.81 -0.01
CA ARG A 67 32.62 -28.68 -1.45
C ARG A 67 32.75 -27.20 -1.85
N PRO A 68 33.99 -26.70 -2.05
CA PRO A 68 34.22 -25.32 -2.47
C PRO A 68 33.59 -25.04 -3.83
N ARG A 69 33.23 -23.77 -4.07
CA ARG A 69 32.48 -23.33 -5.24
C ARG A 69 33.30 -23.52 -6.52
N THR A 70 32.74 -24.22 -7.50
CA THR A 70 33.31 -24.36 -8.86
C THR A 70 32.68 -23.40 -9.86
N LEU A 71 31.40 -23.04 -9.67
CA LEU A 71 30.66 -22.17 -10.58
C LEU A 71 30.92 -20.68 -10.33
N PRO A 72 30.84 -19.83 -11.37
CA PRO A 72 30.94 -18.39 -11.22
C PRO A 72 29.86 -17.85 -10.27
N VAL A 73 30.15 -16.69 -9.69
CA VAL A 73 29.21 -15.97 -8.86
C VAL A 73 28.09 -15.40 -9.74
N LEU A 74 26.85 -15.79 -9.47
CA LEU A 74 25.66 -15.30 -10.19
C LEU A 74 25.17 -13.97 -9.61
N THR A 75 25.11 -13.87 -8.28
CA THR A 75 24.57 -12.70 -7.55
C THR A 75 25.70 -11.81 -7.01
N PRO A 76 25.52 -10.49 -6.93
CA PRO A 76 26.48 -9.60 -6.27
C PRO A 76 26.41 -9.69 -4.73
N LEU A 77 25.38 -10.36 -4.22
CA LEU A 77 25.09 -10.50 -2.80
C LEU A 77 26.02 -11.54 -2.17
N ARG A 78 26.48 -11.24 -0.95
CA ARG A 78 27.13 -12.23 -0.09
C ARG A 78 26.10 -13.27 0.34
N LEU A 79 26.58 -14.46 0.66
CA LEU A 79 25.72 -15.54 1.14
C LEU A 79 24.79 -15.11 2.30
N PRO A 80 25.28 -14.51 3.40
CA PRO A 80 24.38 -14.06 4.47
C PRO A 80 23.37 -12.99 4.02
N GLU A 81 23.74 -12.09 3.11
CA GLU A 81 22.82 -11.06 2.60
C GLU A 81 21.64 -11.68 1.86
N LEU A 82 21.89 -12.72 1.06
CA LEU A 82 20.84 -13.45 0.36
C LEU A 82 19.85 -14.09 1.35
N TYR A 83 20.35 -14.84 2.34
CA TYR A 83 19.49 -15.48 3.34
C TYR A 83 18.72 -14.48 4.20
N ILE A 84 19.36 -13.39 4.62
CA ILE A 84 18.70 -12.34 5.42
C ILE A 84 17.62 -11.64 4.61
N SER A 85 17.91 -11.28 3.34
CA SER A 85 16.95 -10.57 2.50
C SER A 85 15.72 -11.42 2.17
N ILE A 86 15.90 -12.71 1.89
CA ILE A 86 14.78 -13.64 1.69
C ILE A 86 14.02 -13.83 3.02
N ALA A 87 14.70 -14.04 4.15
CA ALA A 87 14.02 -14.18 5.43
C ALA A 87 13.17 -12.95 5.78
N LEU A 88 13.68 -11.74 5.53
CA LEU A 88 12.94 -10.50 5.74
C LEU A 88 11.73 -10.40 4.82
N ALA A 89 11.87 -10.77 3.55
CA ALA A 89 10.75 -10.80 2.61
C ALA A 89 9.61 -11.71 3.10
N PHE A 90 9.93 -12.91 3.59
CA PHE A 90 8.91 -13.80 4.17
C PHE A 90 8.30 -13.27 5.48
N VAL A 91 9.06 -12.52 6.30
CA VAL A 91 8.49 -11.86 7.49
C VAL A 91 7.51 -10.76 7.08
N VAL A 92 7.82 -10.00 6.03
CA VAL A 92 6.92 -8.98 5.46
C VAL A 92 5.67 -9.64 4.87
N ALA A 93 5.82 -10.75 4.15
CA ALA A 93 4.69 -11.54 3.65
C ALA A 93 3.81 -12.05 4.81
N GLY A 94 4.41 -12.54 5.90
CA GLY A 94 3.66 -12.94 7.09
C GLY A 94 2.93 -11.77 7.76
N ASP A 95 3.52 -10.57 7.80
CA ASP A 95 2.82 -9.36 8.25
C ASP A 95 1.67 -8.97 7.30
N SER A 96 1.84 -9.19 6.00
CA SER A 96 0.81 -8.97 4.97
C SER A 96 -0.43 -9.83 5.25
N VAL A 97 -0.24 -11.15 5.43
CA VAL A 97 -1.32 -12.11 5.71
C VAL A 97 -2.06 -11.78 7.01
N GLU A 98 -1.34 -11.44 8.09
CA GLU A 98 -1.98 -11.01 9.35
C GLU A 98 -2.87 -9.76 9.16
N ARG A 99 -2.45 -8.84 8.29
CA ARG A 99 -3.21 -7.62 8.02
C ARG A 99 -4.39 -7.87 7.10
N GLU A 100 -4.23 -8.75 6.12
CA GLU A 100 -5.32 -9.24 5.27
C GLU A 100 -6.41 -9.89 6.11
N GLU A 101 -6.05 -10.82 7.00
CA GLU A 101 -6.99 -11.45 7.95
C GLU A 101 -7.74 -10.38 8.77
N ALA A 102 -7.01 -9.40 9.32
CA ALA A 102 -7.62 -8.30 10.07
C ALA A 102 -8.54 -7.38 9.22
N VAL A 103 -8.32 -7.31 7.90
CA VAL A 103 -9.22 -6.59 6.97
C VAL A 103 -10.46 -7.44 6.67
N ILE A 104 -10.31 -8.75 6.47
CA ILE A 104 -11.43 -9.69 6.23
C ILE A 104 -12.35 -9.75 7.46
N ASP A 105 -11.77 -9.74 8.66
CA ASP A 105 -12.52 -9.74 9.93
C ASP A 105 -13.28 -8.42 10.18
N ASP A 106 -12.81 -7.31 9.61
CA ASP A 106 -13.45 -5.99 9.73
C ASP A 106 -14.33 -5.71 8.51
N ARG A 107 -15.64 -5.91 8.68
CA ARG A 107 -16.65 -5.71 7.63
C ARG A 107 -16.50 -4.39 6.87
N HIS A 108 -16.19 -3.29 7.55
CA HIS A 108 -16.07 -1.99 6.89
C HIS A 108 -14.79 -1.89 6.05
N LEU A 109 -13.67 -2.41 6.54
CA LEU A 109 -12.43 -2.46 5.76
C LEU A 109 -12.57 -3.42 4.56
N LEU A 110 -13.25 -4.55 4.75
CA LEU A 110 -13.55 -5.49 3.68
C LEU A 110 -14.43 -4.85 2.60
N THR A 111 -15.45 -4.06 2.96
CA THR A 111 -16.23 -3.28 1.98
C THR A 111 -15.34 -2.36 1.14
N ILE A 112 -14.35 -1.72 1.75
CA ILE A 112 -13.44 -0.80 1.06
C ILE A 112 -12.54 -1.57 0.08
N GLU A 113 -11.99 -2.70 0.51
CA GLU A 113 -11.21 -3.61 -0.34
C GLU A 113 -12.02 -4.13 -1.55
N LEU A 114 -13.25 -4.59 -1.30
CA LEU A 114 -14.13 -5.09 -2.36
C LEU A 114 -14.51 -4.00 -3.36
N ALA A 115 -14.64 -2.74 -2.92
CA ALA A 115 -14.82 -1.62 -3.84
C ALA A 115 -13.60 -1.41 -4.73
N GLY A 116 -12.37 -1.57 -4.20
CA GLY A 116 -11.14 -1.54 -4.99
C GLY A 116 -11.11 -2.61 -6.08
N ARG A 117 -11.58 -3.82 -5.75
CA ARG A 117 -11.72 -4.92 -6.71
C ARG A 117 -12.78 -4.64 -7.78
N ARG A 118 -13.97 -4.17 -7.39
CA ARG A 118 -15.01 -3.77 -8.36
C ARG A 118 -14.56 -2.62 -9.26
N ALA A 119 -13.76 -1.69 -8.74
CA ALA A 119 -13.16 -0.61 -9.50
C ALA A 119 -12.19 -1.16 -10.57
N PHE A 120 -11.38 -2.15 -10.22
CA PHE A 120 -10.53 -2.86 -11.16
C PHE A 120 -11.34 -3.62 -12.22
N ASP A 121 -12.34 -4.41 -11.80
CA ASP A 121 -13.23 -5.14 -12.72
C ASP A 121 -13.94 -4.20 -13.71
N ALA A 122 -14.32 -3.01 -13.25
CA ALA A 122 -14.92 -1.98 -14.08
C ALA A 122 -13.99 -1.40 -15.15
N LEU A 123 -12.67 -1.47 -14.96
CA LEU A 123 -11.71 -1.09 -16.00
C LEU A 123 -11.53 -2.18 -17.05
N LEU A 124 -11.79 -3.44 -16.69
CA LEU A 124 -11.65 -4.60 -17.58
C LEU A 124 -12.93 -4.89 -18.37
N ASP A 125 -14.09 -4.60 -17.80
CA ASP A 125 -15.39 -4.83 -18.44
C ASP A 125 -15.95 -3.56 -19.08
N PRO A 126 -16.13 -3.51 -20.42
CA PRO A 126 -16.73 -2.38 -21.11
C PRO A 126 -18.13 -2.00 -20.63
N GLU A 127 -18.96 -2.96 -20.17
CA GLU A 127 -20.33 -2.68 -19.70
C GLU A 127 -20.34 -1.99 -18.33
N LEU A 128 -19.46 -2.41 -17.41
CA LEU A 128 -19.19 -1.69 -16.16
C LEU A 128 -18.51 -0.35 -16.45
N GLY A 129 -17.61 -0.33 -17.42
CA GLY A 129 -17.00 0.86 -18.00
C GLY A 129 -18.05 1.87 -18.43
N ASP A 130 -19.15 1.48 -19.09
CA ASP A 130 -20.24 2.40 -19.47
C ASP A 130 -21.06 2.87 -18.25
N ARG A 131 -21.23 2.01 -17.23
CA ARG A 131 -21.88 2.38 -15.95
C ARG A 131 -21.07 3.39 -15.15
N PHE A 132 -19.73 3.35 -15.24
CA PHE A 132 -18.82 4.27 -14.54
C PHE A 132 -18.28 5.41 -15.43
N GLY A 133 -18.35 5.26 -16.76
CA GLY A 133 -17.53 5.97 -17.75
C GLY A 133 -18.20 7.11 -18.50
N ASN A 134 -19.46 7.41 -18.22
CA ASN A 134 -20.10 8.67 -18.65
C ASN A 134 -19.96 9.80 -17.61
N ILE A 135 -18.92 9.75 -16.78
CA ILE A 135 -18.52 10.93 -16.01
C ILE A 135 -17.76 11.83 -16.96
N ASP A 136 -18.50 12.73 -17.58
CA ASP A 136 -17.97 13.78 -18.42
C ASP A 136 -16.85 14.48 -17.64
N LYS A 137 -15.58 14.33 -18.08
CA LYS A 137 -14.38 14.89 -17.42
C LYS A 137 -14.45 16.43 -17.24
N LYS A 138 -15.47 17.04 -17.83
CA LYS A 138 -15.87 18.44 -17.80
C LYS A 138 -16.83 18.82 -16.67
N LEU A 139 -17.39 17.86 -15.92
CA LEU A 139 -18.39 18.12 -14.87
C LEU A 139 -17.79 18.68 -13.58
N LEU A 140 -16.54 18.32 -13.25
CA LEU A 140 -15.84 18.95 -12.13
C LEU A 140 -15.23 20.26 -12.61
N SER A 141 -15.63 21.35 -11.96
CA SER A 141 -14.96 22.63 -12.12
C SER A 141 -13.48 22.49 -11.79
N ASP A 142 -12.63 23.31 -12.41
CA ASP A 142 -11.19 23.31 -12.15
C ASP A 142 -10.88 23.56 -10.66
N GLU A 143 -11.78 24.28 -9.97
CA GLU A 143 -11.72 24.50 -8.52
C GLU A 143 -11.84 23.19 -7.72
N HIS A 144 -12.79 22.31 -8.06
CA HIS A 144 -12.91 21.02 -7.37
C HIS A 144 -11.70 20.11 -7.62
N LYS A 145 -11.16 20.11 -8.84
CA LYS A 145 -9.94 19.35 -9.17
C LYS A 145 -8.74 19.84 -8.37
N GLU A 146 -8.60 21.16 -8.24
CA GLU A 146 -7.52 21.76 -7.45
C GLU A 146 -7.68 21.43 -5.95
N GLU A 147 -8.90 21.39 -5.43
CA GLU A 147 -9.15 21.02 -4.03
C GLU A 147 -8.81 19.55 -3.76
N LEU A 148 -9.21 18.62 -4.65
CA LEU A 148 -8.82 17.21 -4.54
C LEU A 148 -7.30 17.03 -4.61
N ARG A 149 -6.63 17.79 -5.48
CA ARG A 149 -5.17 17.82 -5.57
C ARG A 149 -4.53 18.31 -4.27
N ARG A 150 -5.06 19.38 -3.67
CA ARG A 150 -4.60 19.89 -2.37
C ARG A 150 -4.74 18.86 -1.27
N ILE A 151 -5.86 18.13 -1.21
CA ILE A 151 -6.08 17.07 -0.21
C ILE A 151 -4.98 15.99 -0.32
N ARG A 152 -4.67 15.54 -1.53
CA ARG A 152 -3.62 14.54 -1.78
C ARG A 152 -2.22 15.05 -1.44
N GLU A 153 -1.93 16.29 -1.82
CA GLU A 153 -0.60 16.90 -1.69
C GLU A 153 -0.32 17.47 -0.29
N ALA A 154 -1.35 17.74 0.52
CA ALA A 154 -1.20 18.34 1.86
C ALA A 154 -0.18 17.58 2.71
N ARG A 155 -0.27 16.24 2.74
CA ARG A 155 0.66 15.39 3.51
C ARG A 155 2.09 15.41 2.97
N TYR A 156 2.26 15.64 1.68
CA TYR A 156 3.58 15.75 1.08
C TYR A 156 4.25 17.07 1.47
N TYR A 157 3.52 18.18 1.42
CA TYR A 157 4.05 19.51 1.71
C TYR A 157 4.23 19.79 3.20
N ASP A 158 3.32 19.28 4.04
CA ASP A 158 3.34 19.49 5.50
C ASP A 158 4.25 18.49 6.23
N GLY A 159 4.76 17.49 5.51
CA GLY A 159 5.51 16.36 6.06
C GLY A 159 7.00 16.64 6.28
N THR A 160 7.55 15.97 7.30
CA THR A 160 9.00 15.74 7.44
C THR A 160 9.52 14.89 6.26
N LEU A 161 10.85 14.73 6.15
CA LEU A 161 11.43 13.83 5.13
C LEU A 161 10.84 12.41 5.22
N SER A 162 10.60 11.88 6.43
CA SER A 162 9.95 10.58 6.60
C SER A 162 8.49 10.60 6.17
N GLY A 163 7.76 11.70 6.41
CA GLY A 163 6.41 11.91 5.90
C GLY A 163 6.36 11.88 4.37
N LYS A 164 7.33 12.51 3.70
CA LYS A 164 7.45 12.48 2.22
C LYS A 164 7.74 11.09 1.70
N ILE A 165 8.63 10.34 2.35
CA ILE A 165 8.92 8.94 1.97
C ILE A 165 7.69 8.06 2.18
N ALA A 166 6.94 8.24 3.27
CA ALA A 166 5.68 7.53 3.51
C ALA A 166 4.63 7.89 2.46
N TRP A 167 4.54 9.16 2.07
CA TRP A 167 3.67 9.61 0.99
C TRP A 167 4.02 8.92 -0.32
N TRP A 168 5.31 8.91 -0.72
CA TRP A 168 5.76 8.19 -1.91
C TRP A 168 5.46 6.70 -1.83
N HIS A 169 5.73 6.06 -0.70
CA HIS A 169 5.45 4.64 -0.49
C HIS A 169 3.96 4.29 -0.70
N ASN A 170 3.04 5.18 -0.34
CA ASN A 170 1.60 4.96 -0.51
C ASN A 170 1.09 5.30 -1.91
N HIS A 171 1.70 6.27 -2.58
CA HIS A 171 1.23 6.83 -3.86
C HIS A 171 2.01 6.37 -5.09
N LEU A 172 3.08 5.58 -4.91
CA LEU A 172 3.92 5.12 -6.03
C LEU A 172 3.19 4.15 -6.98
N TRP A 173 2.12 3.51 -6.51
CA TRP A 173 1.46 2.40 -7.22
C TRP A 173 0.38 2.84 -8.20
N SER A 174 -0.06 4.10 -8.15
CA SER A 174 -1.03 4.64 -9.10
C SER A 174 -0.48 5.93 -9.70
N ASP A 175 -0.70 6.16 -10.99
CA ASP A 175 -0.36 7.43 -11.61
C ASP A 175 -1.34 8.54 -11.18
N ASP A 176 -0.91 9.80 -11.35
CA ASP A 176 -1.73 10.96 -10.98
C ASP A 176 -3.05 11.00 -11.74
N ARG A 177 -3.06 10.46 -12.96
CA ARG A 177 -4.25 10.40 -13.79
C ARG A 177 -5.29 9.45 -13.19
N THR A 178 -4.92 8.21 -12.87
CA THR A 178 -5.82 7.20 -12.29
C THR A 178 -6.36 7.69 -10.94
N TRP A 179 -5.50 8.27 -10.11
CA TRP A 179 -5.93 8.87 -8.85
C TRP A 179 -6.97 9.97 -9.07
N ASN A 180 -6.70 10.92 -9.97
CA ASN A 180 -7.62 12.02 -10.25
C ASN A 180 -8.95 11.54 -10.84
N GLU A 181 -8.92 10.51 -11.70
CA GLU A 181 -10.11 9.90 -12.29
C GLU A 181 -11.01 9.27 -11.20
N TRP A 182 -10.44 8.47 -10.28
CA TRP A 182 -11.20 7.88 -9.18
C TRP A 182 -11.65 8.90 -8.12
N SER A 183 -10.79 9.86 -7.75
CA SER A 183 -11.13 10.95 -6.83
C SER A 183 -12.35 11.73 -7.33
N SER A 184 -12.36 12.03 -8.63
CA SER A 184 -13.43 12.73 -9.32
C SER A 184 -14.72 11.91 -9.34
N LEU A 185 -14.63 10.63 -9.70
CA LEU A 185 -15.77 9.71 -9.80
C LEU A 185 -16.45 9.54 -8.45
N ILE A 186 -15.65 9.26 -7.42
CA ILE A 186 -16.10 9.06 -6.04
C ILE A 186 -16.72 10.38 -5.54
N GLY A 187 -16.04 11.51 -5.74
CA GLY A 187 -16.53 12.84 -5.31
C GLY A 187 -17.82 13.30 -5.97
N LEU A 188 -18.06 12.95 -7.24
CA LEU A 188 -19.30 13.30 -7.95
C LEU A 188 -20.48 12.41 -7.54
N ARG A 189 -20.22 11.18 -7.11
CA ARG A 189 -21.27 10.21 -6.78
C ARG A 189 -21.67 10.22 -5.31
N ILE A 190 -20.81 10.71 -4.42
CA ILE A 190 -21.12 10.76 -2.99
C ILE A 190 -21.60 12.17 -2.64
N PRO A 191 -22.78 12.31 -2.00
CA PRO A 191 -23.22 13.61 -1.49
C PRO A 191 -22.23 14.13 -0.45
N PHE A 192 -21.95 15.43 -0.44
CA PHE A 192 -20.93 16.03 0.45
C PHE A 192 -21.11 15.70 1.93
N SER A 193 -22.36 15.50 2.39
CA SER A 193 -22.68 15.06 3.76
C SER A 193 -22.13 13.68 4.13
N GLU A 194 -21.83 12.84 3.14
CA GLU A 194 -21.32 11.48 3.32
C GLU A 194 -19.83 11.35 3.05
N TRP A 195 -19.16 12.45 2.68
CA TRP A 195 -17.70 12.44 2.53
C TRP A 195 -17.01 12.13 3.85
N PRO A 196 -15.91 11.35 3.84
CA PRO A 196 -15.05 11.18 5.00
C PRO A 196 -14.71 12.53 5.61
N LYS A 197 -15.04 12.71 6.90
CA LYS A 197 -14.82 13.99 7.60
C LYS A 197 -13.36 14.40 7.65
N LYS A 198 -12.44 13.42 7.58
CA LYS A 198 -11.00 13.64 7.59
C LYS A 198 -10.46 13.55 6.18
N ALA A 199 -9.75 14.60 5.75
CA ALA A 199 -9.01 14.62 4.48
C ALA A 199 -8.07 13.40 4.32
N GLN A 200 -7.48 12.92 5.42
CA GLN A 200 -6.66 11.71 5.42
C GLN A 200 -7.44 10.46 5.01
N ASP A 201 -8.66 10.28 5.52
CA ASP A 201 -9.46 9.09 5.22
C ASP A 201 -9.89 9.12 3.74
N TRP A 202 -10.18 10.31 3.20
CA TRP A 202 -10.42 10.52 1.77
C TRP A 202 -9.19 10.16 0.91
N ASP A 203 -8.03 10.71 1.23
CA ASP A 203 -6.77 10.39 0.53
C ASP A 203 -6.47 8.89 0.58
N THR A 204 -6.66 8.27 1.74
CA THR A 204 -6.45 6.83 1.93
C THR A 204 -7.40 6.01 1.06
N LEU A 205 -8.69 6.37 1.06
CA LEU A 205 -9.74 5.73 0.26
C LEU A 205 -9.43 5.79 -1.23
N VAL A 206 -9.22 6.99 -1.77
CA VAL A 206 -9.00 7.20 -3.20
C VAL A 206 -7.71 6.55 -3.65
N THR A 207 -6.62 6.70 -2.88
CA THR A 207 -5.34 6.07 -3.21
C THR A 207 -5.44 4.55 -3.16
N HIS A 208 -6.21 3.97 -2.24
CA HIS A 208 -6.44 2.53 -2.23
C HIS A 208 -7.18 2.04 -3.48
N ILE A 209 -8.27 2.71 -3.88
CA ILE A 209 -9.00 2.37 -5.12
C ILE A 209 -8.09 2.51 -6.34
N ALA A 210 -7.34 3.61 -6.43
CA ALA A 210 -6.43 3.86 -7.54
C ALA A 210 -5.29 2.82 -7.61
N ASN A 211 -4.72 2.43 -6.47
CA ASN A 211 -3.68 1.39 -6.40
C ASN A 211 -4.25 0.00 -6.74
N SER A 212 -5.52 -0.26 -6.41
CA SER A 212 -6.19 -1.52 -6.75
C SER A 212 -6.42 -1.67 -8.26
N CYS A 213 -6.44 -0.55 -8.99
CA CYS A 213 -6.57 -0.52 -10.43
C CYS A 213 -5.25 -0.75 -11.19
N ASP A 214 -4.13 -0.87 -10.48
CA ASP A 214 -2.81 -1.08 -11.07
C ASP A 214 -2.50 -2.57 -11.28
N ASP A 215 -2.41 -3.01 -12.53
CA ASP A 215 -2.13 -4.41 -12.90
C ASP A 215 -0.64 -4.68 -13.19
N TYR A 216 0.26 -3.74 -12.88
CA TYR A 216 1.67 -3.94 -13.19
C TYR A 216 2.36 -4.86 -12.18
N ASP A 217 2.85 -6.00 -12.68
CA ASP A 217 3.78 -6.88 -11.95
C ASP A 217 5.20 -6.29 -11.97
N TYR A 218 5.42 -5.26 -11.14
CA TYR A 218 6.71 -4.62 -10.96
C TYR A 218 7.78 -5.61 -10.44
N GLY A 219 7.37 -6.62 -9.66
CA GLY A 219 8.25 -7.65 -9.12
C GLY A 219 8.91 -8.46 -10.23
N SER A 220 8.11 -9.08 -11.10
CA SER A 220 8.58 -9.83 -12.28
C SER A 220 9.39 -8.96 -13.23
N GLY A 221 8.99 -7.69 -13.42
CA GLY A 221 9.77 -6.70 -14.17
C GLY A 221 11.20 -6.53 -13.62
N MET A 222 11.34 -6.30 -12.32
CA MET A 222 12.65 -6.17 -11.67
C MET A 222 13.45 -7.47 -11.69
N LEU A 223 12.81 -8.62 -11.52
CA LEU A 223 13.45 -9.92 -11.58
C LEU A 223 13.99 -10.21 -12.99
N THR A 224 13.23 -9.86 -14.03
CA THR A 224 13.65 -9.95 -15.43
C THR A 224 14.87 -9.08 -15.70
N LEU A 225 14.84 -7.82 -15.27
CA LEU A 225 15.99 -6.91 -15.37
C LEU A 225 17.21 -7.44 -14.61
N LEU A 226 17.00 -8.03 -13.43
CA LEU A 226 18.08 -8.65 -12.66
C LEU A 226 18.69 -9.84 -13.42
N ALA A 227 17.87 -10.71 -13.99
CA ALA A 227 18.31 -11.85 -14.79
C ALA A 227 19.13 -11.39 -16.00
N LEU A 228 18.67 -10.36 -16.71
CA LEU A 228 19.41 -9.73 -17.81
C LEU A 228 20.72 -9.10 -17.36
N ALA A 229 20.80 -8.58 -16.13
CA ALA A 229 22.03 -8.03 -15.57
C ALA A 229 23.07 -9.10 -15.18
N VAL A 230 22.69 -10.38 -15.01
CA VAL A 230 23.60 -11.46 -14.57
C VAL A 230 24.76 -11.69 -15.54
N PRO A 231 24.55 -11.88 -16.86
CA PRO A 231 25.64 -12.04 -17.83
C PRO A 231 26.63 -10.87 -17.82
N PHE A 232 26.15 -9.63 -17.72
CA PHE A 232 27.03 -8.46 -17.63
C PHE A 232 27.87 -8.47 -16.36
N GLY A 233 27.28 -8.87 -15.23
CA GLY A 233 28.01 -9.02 -13.97
C GLY A 233 29.07 -10.12 -14.05
N MET A 234 28.76 -11.23 -14.72
CA MET A 234 29.72 -12.31 -14.97
C MET A 234 30.88 -11.83 -15.85
N LEU A 235 30.59 -11.14 -16.96
CA LEU A 235 31.59 -10.59 -17.86
C LEU A 235 32.47 -9.53 -17.16
N ALA A 236 31.85 -8.63 -16.39
CA ALA A 236 32.57 -7.61 -15.64
C ALA A 236 33.50 -8.21 -14.57
N ARG A 237 33.08 -9.29 -13.89
CA ARG A 237 33.93 -10.05 -12.97
C ARG A 237 35.06 -10.78 -13.69
N TRP A 238 34.78 -11.34 -14.87
CA TRP A 238 35.78 -12.04 -15.68
C TRP A 238 36.89 -11.11 -16.19
N THR A 239 36.55 -9.89 -16.62
CA THR A 239 37.53 -8.88 -17.07
C THR A 239 38.37 -8.28 -15.94
N ARG A 240 38.00 -8.52 -14.66
CA ARG A 240 38.68 -8.01 -13.45
C ARG A 240 38.86 -6.49 -13.41
N ARG A 241 38.06 -5.71 -14.18
CA ARG A 241 38.14 -4.25 -14.22
C ARG A 241 37.21 -3.62 -13.16
N PRO A 242 37.74 -2.91 -12.14
CA PRO A 242 36.92 -2.33 -11.07
C PRO A 242 35.84 -1.37 -11.54
N LEU A 243 36.13 -0.61 -12.58
CA LEU A 243 35.21 0.37 -13.16
C LEU A 243 34.00 -0.28 -13.84
N LEU A 244 34.11 -1.56 -14.26
CA LEU A 244 33.00 -2.29 -14.86
C LEU A 244 32.19 -3.07 -13.81
N PHE A 245 32.85 -3.77 -12.89
CA PHE A 245 32.11 -4.66 -11.98
C PHE A 245 31.44 -3.92 -10.82
N ARG A 246 31.95 -2.78 -10.35
CA ARG A 246 31.32 -2.04 -9.22
C ARG A 246 29.95 -1.46 -9.58
N PRO A 247 29.77 -0.75 -10.70
CA PRO A 247 28.45 -0.26 -11.11
C PRO A 247 27.47 -1.40 -11.35
N VAL A 248 27.90 -2.48 -12.03
CA VAL A 248 27.02 -3.63 -12.31
C VAL A 248 26.62 -4.35 -11.03
N ASN A 249 27.53 -4.52 -10.07
CA ASN A 249 27.17 -5.09 -8.76
C ASN A 249 26.19 -4.17 -8.01
N GLY A 250 26.38 -2.85 -8.07
CA GLY A 250 25.46 -1.88 -7.49
C GLY A 250 24.06 -2.00 -8.08
N LEU A 251 23.97 -2.04 -9.42
CA LEU A 251 22.73 -2.22 -10.16
C LEU A 251 22.04 -3.54 -9.80
N GLN A 252 22.76 -4.67 -9.81
CA GLN A 252 22.19 -5.97 -9.43
C GLN A 252 21.67 -5.99 -7.98
N ARG A 253 22.32 -5.28 -7.04
CA ARG A 253 21.84 -5.16 -5.65
C ARG A 253 20.61 -4.27 -5.55
N LEU A 254 20.58 -3.17 -6.31
CA LEU A 254 19.42 -2.30 -6.42
C LEU A 254 18.23 -3.07 -6.97
N LEU A 255 18.39 -3.77 -8.09
CA LEU A 255 17.34 -4.59 -8.71
C LEU A 255 16.83 -5.69 -7.78
N TRP A 256 17.71 -6.35 -7.03
CA TRP A 256 17.29 -7.33 -6.00
C TRP A 256 16.48 -6.68 -4.89
N GLY A 257 16.94 -5.55 -4.35
CA GLY A 257 16.20 -4.82 -3.32
C GLY A 257 14.86 -4.31 -3.82
N SER A 258 14.81 -3.80 -5.05
CA SER A 258 13.58 -3.36 -5.73
C SER A 258 12.63 -4.52 -5.97
N TYR A 259 13.11 -5.67 -6.42
CA TYR A 259 12.29 -6.89 -6.55
C TYR A 259 11.64 -7.22 -5.20
N LEU A 260 12.42 -7.35 -4.12
CA LEU A 260 11.86 -7.68 -2.82
C LEU A 260 10.88 -6.62 -2.30
N TYR A 261 11.15 -5.34 -2.56
CA TYR A 261 10.26 -4.26 -2.16
C TYR A 261 8.95 -4.26 -2.96
N PHE A 262 9.00 -4.45 -4.28
CA PHE A 262 7.80 -4.45 -5.11
C PHE A 262 6.96 -5.72 -4.93
N ASP A 263 7.59 -6.87 -4.73
CA ASP A 263 6.90 -8.16 -4.58
C ASP A 263 6.23 -8.26 -3.19
N PHE A 264 6.98 -7.99 -2.11
CA PHE A 264 6.48 -8.17 -0.74
C PHE A 264 6.03 -6.87 -0.07
N GLY A 265 6.69 -5.76 -0.39
CA GLY A 265 6.38 -4.46 0.21
C GLY A 265 5.09 -3.85 -0.32
N ARG A 266 4.73 -4.10 -1.58
CA ARG A 266 3.46 -3.65 -2.18
C ARG A 266 2.27 -4.25 -1.45
N GLU A 267 2.25 -5.57 -1.32
CA GLU A 267 1.15 -6.30 -0.68
C GLU A 267 1.01 -5.88 0.80
N ASN A 268 2.13 -5.79 1.52
CA ASN A 268 2.10 -5.31 2.90
C ASN A 268 1.59 -3.86 3.01
N GLN A 269 2.00 -2.99 2.08
CA GLN A 269 1.55 -1.60 2.02
C GLN A 269 0.05 -1.54 1.78
N HIS A 270 -0.48 -2.32 0.84
CA HIS A 270 -1.89 -2.39 0.49
C HIS A 270 -2.77 -2.59 1.73
N TRP A 271 -2.53 -3.66 2.48
CA TRP A 271 -3.30 -3.98 3.68
C TRP A 271 -3.04 -3.01 4.83
N ARG A 272 -1.79 -2.59 5.02
CA ARG A 272 -1.44 -1.63 6.06
C ARG A 272 -2.07 -0.27 5.84
N TYR A 273 -2.28 0.12 4.58
CA TYR A 273 -2.81 1.44 4.26
C TYR A 273 -4.30 1.53 4.57
N LEU A 274 -5.08 0.50 4.23
CA LEU A 274 -6.49 0.37 4.63
C LEU A 274 -6.69 0.53 6.14
N GLN A 275 -5.82 -0.08 6.94
CA GLN A 275 -5.90 -0.01 8.40
C GLN A 275 -5.64 1.39 8.99
N GLN A 276 -5.20 2.37 8.19
CA GLN A 276 -5.00 3.76 8.63
C GLN A 276 -6.29 4.59 8.60
N ILE A 277 -7.38 4.07 8.02
CA ILE A 277 -8.68 4.73 7.96
C ILE A 277 -9.27 4.82 9.36
N GLN A 278 -9.59 6.04 9.78
CA GLN A 278 -10.12 6.30 11.12
C GLN A 278 -11.65 6.16 11.14
N ASP A 279 -12.35 6.73 10.17
CA ASP A 279 -13.81 6.62 10.02
C ASP A 279 -14.21 5.54 8.99
N LYS A 280 -14.00 4.28 9.37
CA LYS A 280 -14.22 3.11 8.48
C LYS A 280 -15.66 2.98 8.02
N GLU A 281 -16.61 3.22 8.93
CA GLU A 281 -18.05 3.13 8.65
C GLU A 281 -18.46 4.15 7.59
N GLN A 282 -18.02 5.40 7.73
CA GLN A 282 -18.34 6.45 6.76
C GLN A 282 -17.70 6.15 5.40
N CYS A 283 -16.44 5.72 5.35
CA CYS A 283 -15.78 5.29 4.11
C CYS A 283 -16.49 4.12 3.43
N ALA A 284 -16.88 3.09 4.18
CA ALA A 284 -17.61 1.93 3.65
C ALA A 284 -18.99 2.33 3.11
N LYS A 285 -19.74 3.16 3.83
CA LYS A 285 -21.04 3.68 3.39
C LYS A 285 -20.91 4.47 2.09
N ALA A 286 -19.91 5.34 2.02
CA ALA A 286 -19.62 6.14 0.84
C ALA A 286 -19.33 5.26 -0.39
N LEU A 287 -18.53 4.21 -0.24
CA LEU A 287 -18.25 3.28 -1.34
C LEU A 287 -19.45 2.40 -1.71
N THR A 288 -20.27 2.00 -0.74
CA THR A 288 -21.53 1.29 -1.01
C THR A 288 -22.47 2.12 -1.88
N HIS A 289 -22.50 3.45 -1.66
CA HIS A 289 -23.26 4.36 -2.51
C HIS A 289 -22.71 4.42 -3.96
N VAL A 290 -21.39 4.32 -4.13
CA VAL A 290 -20.74 4.42 -5.46
C VAL A 290 -20.81 3.11 -6.25
N PHE A 291 -20.53 1.99 -5.58
CA PHE A 291 -20.29 0.68 -6.18
C PHE A 291 -21.41 -0.33 -5.93
N GLY A 292 -22.45 0.05 -5.18
CA GLY A 292 -23.57 -0.79 -4.83
C GLY A 292 -23.34 -1.63 -3.58
N ASP A 293 -24.26 -2.56 -3.34
CA ASP A 293 -24.23 -3.44 -2.17
C ASP A 293 -23.13 -4.51 -2.26
N PHE A 294 -22.54 -4.86 -1.13
CA PHE A 294 -21.41 -5.80 -1.00
C PHE A 294 -21.73 -7.02 -0.11
N GLU A 295 -22.97 -7.18 0.37
CA GLU A 295 -23.30 -8.27 1.33
C GLU A 295 -22.90 -9.66 0.84
N GLU A 296 -23.21 -10.00 -0.41
CA GLU A 296 -22.88 -11.32 -0.98
C GLU A 296 -21.36 -11.54 -1.08
N ASP A 297 -20.62 -10.51 -1.51
CA ASP A 297 -19.15 -10.56 -1.63
C ASP A 297 -18.47 -10.65 -0.25
N ILE A 298 -19.01 -9.95 0.75
CA ILE A 298 -18.53 -10.00 2.13
C ILE A 298 -18.72 -11.39 2.69
N GLN A 299 -19.92 -11.98 2.53
CA GLN A 299 -20.19 -13.33 3.01
C GLN A 299 -19.25 -14.33 2.34
N TYR A 300 -19.09 -14.26 1.01
CA TYR A 300 -18.18 -15.12 0.29
C TYR A 300 -16.72 -14.98 0.78
N ALA A 301 -16.23 -13.75 0.93
CA ALA A 301 -14.86 -13.50 1.38
C ALA A 301 -14.61 -13.99 2.82
N GLN A 302 -15.62 -13.99 3.68
CA GLN A 302 -15.52 -14.49 5.05
C GLN A 302 -15.57 -16.03 5.12
N GLU A 303 -16.28 -16.68 4.20
CA GLU A 303 -16.40 -18.15 4.16
C GLU A 303 -15.22 -18.81 3.43
N GLU A 304 -14.82 -18.26 2.27
CA GLU A 304 -13.86 -18.87 1.35
C GLU A 304 -12.51 -18.11 1.28
N GLY A 305 -12.45 -16.91 1.88
CA GLY A 305 -11.32 -16.00 1.75
C GLY A 305 -11.43 -15.11 0.50
N LEU A 306 -10.57 -14.07 0.44
CA LEU A 306 -10.49 -13.22 -0.75
C LEU A 306 -9.83 -14.00 -1.90
N PRO A 307 -10.39 -13.94 -3.13
CA PRO A 307 -9.70 -14.49 -4.28
C PRO A 307 -8.37 -13.76 -4.49
N ARG A 308 -7.31 -14.49 -4.83
CA ARG A 308 -6.02 -13.86 -5.12
C ARG A 308 -6.16 -12.95 -6.35
N ILE A 309 -5.86 -11.68 -6.18
CA ILE A 309 -5.62 -10.78 -7.31
C ILE A 309 -4.18 -11.07 -7.75
N PHE A 310 -4.07 -11.85 -8.82
CA PHE A 310 -2.86 -12.25 -9.57
C PHE A 310 -1.53 -12.42 -8.81
#